data_AF-A0A6C0IHX6-F1
#
_entry.id   AF-A0A6C0IHX6-F1
#
_cell.length_a   1.000
_cell.length_b   1.000
_cell.length_c   1.000
_cell.angle_alpha   90.00
_cell.angle_beta   90.00
_cell.angle_gamma   90.00
#
_symmetry.space_group_name_H-M   'P 1'
#
loop_
_entity.id
_entity.type
_entity.pdbx_description
1 polymer ?
#
loop_
_entity_poly.entity_id
_entity_poly.type
_entity_poly.pdbx_seq_one_letter_code
_entity_poly.pdbx_strand_id
1 'polypeptide(L)'
;MILSREDKKQLLDRFPSLELSYENVLHKKVCAELYMLIPKGQKAFVWFTYWQDLDVCLVLLLNDNNNICDVKPYPVCFDAKLSLNTVIYGTIFSNNNLTHFSCEQLFYYKGTNVNKGPNVNKGPNVNKGPNVNKGPNVNNYSFLQQLALFKHIFSNDIKQVAYTPDFLILGIPIIKTNYDHALFSINGLSYKVHAVSFINNNDVLGIYKINKPILQEATFKVKSLVGADIYELYCNDRTDAYSIAFIPSYKSSVMMNSLFRHIKENSNLDLLEESDSEEEYENTNVNKFVNMDKTYNMRCVYIRKFRKWQPIEVVYDQQKQKITSYKEVQMLEKATF
;
A
#
# COMPACT_ATOMS: atom_id res chain seq x y z
N MET A 1 -5.41 -25.58 20.87
CA MET A 1 -6.88 -25.75 20.99
C MET A 1 -7.44 -26.06 19.61
N ILE A 2 -8.30 -27.06 19.47
CA ILE A 2 -8.97 -27.40 18.21
C ILE A 2 -10.46 -27.21 18.43
N LEU A 3 -11.12 -26.41 17.58
CA LEU A 3 -12.57 -26.17 17.66
C LEU A 3 -13.31 -27.12 16.74
N SER A 4 -14.26 -27.89 17.29
CA SER A 4 -15.20 -28.70 16.51
C SER A 4 -16.20 -27.81 15.76
N ARG A 5 -16.97 -28.39 14.83
CA ARG A 5 -18.04 -27.65 14.14
C ARG A 5 -19.11 -27.12 15.11
N GLU A 6 -19.42 -27.90 16.15
CA GLU A 6 -20.40 -27.52 17.17
C GLU A 6 -19.87 -26.37 18.04
N ASP A 7 -18.59 -26.42 18.45
CA ASP A 7 -17.95 -25.33 19.19
C ASP A 7 -18.02 -24.02 18.41
N LYS A 8 -17.71 -24.07 17.10
CA LYS A 8 -17.77 -22.89 16.24
C LYS A 8 -19.18 -22.32 16.16
N LYS A 9 -20.20 -23.17 16.05
CA LYS A 9 -21.60 -22.73 16.00
C LYS A 9 -22.00 -22.00 17.29
N GLN A 10 -21.73 -22.59 18.45
CA GLN A 10 -22.03 -21.98 19.74
C GLN A 10 -21.24 -20.69 19.99
N LEU A 11 -20.00 -20.61 19.51
CA LEU A 11 -19.22 -19.37 19.53
C LEU A 11 -19.86 -18.27 18.68
N LEU A 12 -20.32 -18.61 17.48
CA LEU A 12 -20.97 -17.66 16.57
C LEU A 12 -22.32 -17.17 17.13
N ASP A 13 -23.08 -18.03 17.81
CA ASP A 13 -24.33 -17.64 18.48
C ASP A 13 -24.09 -16.59 19.60
N ARG A 14 -22.88 -16.56 20.18
CA ARG A 14 -22.45 -15.59 21.19
C ARG A 14 -21.81 -14.33 20.60
N PHE A 15 -21.38 -14.37 19.35
CA PHE A 15 -20.68 -13.25 18.72
C PHE A 15 -21.65 -12.08 18.51
N PRO A 16 -21.28 -10.84 18.89
CA PRO A 16 -22.19 -9.70 18.74
C PRO A 16 -22.53 -9.45 17.26
N SER A 17 -23.76 -9.00 16.99
CA SER A 17 -24.11 -8.48 15.67
C SER A 17 -23.38 -7.16 15.43
N LEU A 18 -22.63 -7.09 14.34
CA LEU A 18 -21.82 -5.94 13.94
C LEU A 18 -22.22 -5.51 12.52
N GLU A 19 -22.38 -4.21 12.32
CA GLU A 19 -22.50 -3.63 10.99
C GLU A 19 -21.13 -3.18 10.50
N LEU A 20 -20.65 -3.77 9.41
CA LEU A 20 -19.45 -3.33 8.71
C LEU A 20 -19.82 -2.18 7.77
N SER A 21 -19.02 -1.13 7.80
CA SER A 21 -19.13 -0.07 6.81
C SER A 21 -18.72 -0.59 5.44
N TYR A 22 -19.52 -0.28 4.41
CA TYR A 22 -19.16 -0.61 3.03
C TYR A 22 -17.89 0.14 2.63
N GLU A 23 -16.86 -0.60 2.20
CA GLU A 23 -15.64 -0.01 1.65
C GLU A 23 -15.93 0.47 0.22
N ASN A 24 -16.23 1.77 0.06
CA ASN A 24 -16.38 2.36 -1.27
C ASN A 24 -15.04 2.40 -1.99
N VAL A 25 -14.93 1.73 -3.15
CA VAL A 25 -13.73 1.77 -3.97
C VAL A 25 -13.67 3.10 -4.72
N LEU A 26 -12.64 3.90 -4.42
CA LEU A 26 -12.42 5.19 -5.04
C LEU A 26 -11.73 5.02 -6.40
N HIS A 27 -12.34 5.57 -7.45
CA HIS A 27 -11.77 5.58 -8.80
C HIS A 27 -10.74 6.70 -9.03
N LYS A 28 -10.71 7.71 -8.14
CA LYS A 28 -9.78 8.84 -8.18
C LYS A 28 -9.23 9.10 -6.77
N LYS A 29 -8.08 9.76 -6.69
CA LYS A 29 -7.51 10.24 -5.43
C LYS A 29 -8.46 11.29 -4.83
N VAL A 30 -8.73 11.18 -3.53
CA VAL A 30 -9.56 12.12 -2.77
C VAL A 30 -8.69 12.81 -1.71
N CYS A 31 -8.99 14.05 -1.35
CA CYS A 31 -8.30 14.71 -0.24
C CYS A 31 -8.83 14.14 1.09
N ALA A 32 -7.93 13.82 2.02
CA ALA A 32 -8.26 13.28 3.32
C ALA A 32 -7.23 13.73 4.37
N GLU A 33 -7.59 13.67 5.64
CA GLU A 33 -6.69 14.04 6.75
C GLU A 33 -5.68 12.93 7.03
N LEU A 34 -6.09 11.68 6.89
CA LEU A 34 -5.30 10.51 7.19
C LEU A 34 -5.40 9.46 6.07
N TYR A 35 -4.27 8.80 5.83
CA TYR A 35 -4.08 7.78 4.82
C TYR A 35 -3.54 6.51 5.49
N MET A 36 -4.35 5.46 5.52
CA MET A 36 -4.05 4.20 6.19
C MET A 36 -3.70 3.12 5.16
N LEU A 37 -2.56 2.46 5.31
CA LEU A 37 -2.13 1.37 4.43
C LEU A 37 -2.77 0.04 4.87
N ILE A 38 -3.68 -0.48 4.06
CA ILE A 38 -4.34 -1.78 4.31
C ILE A 38 -3.48 -2.89 3.69
N PRO A 39 -2.97 -3.85 4.47
CA PRO A 39 -2.18 -4.96 3.94
C PRO A 39 -3.02 -5.86 3.04
N LYS A 40 -2.36 -6.61 2.16
CA LYS A 40 -2.99 -7.65 1.36
C LYS A 40 -3.16 -8.91 2.21
N GLY A 41 -4.41 -9.24 2.50
CA GLY A 41 -4.79 -10.37 3.32
C GLY A 41 -6.30 -10.57 3.36
N GLN A 42 -6.75 -11.53 4.17
CA GLN A 42 -8.17 -11.79 4.36
C GLN A 42 -8.74 -10.84 5.41
N LYS A 43 -9.94 -10.31 5.21
CA LYS A 43 -10.63 -9.56 6.26
C LYS A 43 -11.09 -10.51 7.36
N ALA A 44 -10.97 -10.08 8.61
CA ALA A 44 -11.35 -10.90 9.75
C ALA A 44 -11.68 -10.02 10.97
N PHE A 45 -12.39 -10.61 11.93
CA PHE A 45 -12.44 -10.10 13.29
C PHE A 45 -11.45 -10.83 14.18
N VAL A 46 -10.75 -10.12 15.05
CA VAL A 46 -10.17 -10.68 16.26
C VAL A 46 -11.17 -10.49 17.39
N TRP A 47 -11.48 -11.58 18.09
CA TRP A 47 -12.35 -11.61 19.25
C TRP A 47 -11.63 -12.21 20.45
N PHE A 48 -11.41 -11.38 21.46
CA PHE A 48 -10.98 -11.85 22.77
C PHE A 48 -12.23 -12.17 23.60
N THR A 49 -12.35 -13.42 24.02
CA THR A 49 -13.50 -13.95 24.76
C THR A 49 -13.09 -15.11 25.66
N TYR A 50 -14.04 -15.65 26.42
CA TYR A 50 -13.85 -16.87 27.19
C TYR A 50 -14.53 -18.07 26.51
N TRP A 51 -13.83 -19.20 26.46
CA TRP A 51 -14.35 -20.47 25.98
C TRP A 51 -13.81 -21.61 26.82
N GLN A 52 -14.70 -22.45 27.37
CA GLN A 52 -14.33 -23.60 28.23
C GLN A 52 -13.36 -23.21 29.35
N ASP A 53 -13.70 -22.17 30.10
CA ASP A 53 -12.91 -21.62 31.22
C ASP A 53 -11.50 -21.10 30.86
N LEU A 54 -11.23 -20.89 29.57
CA LEU A 54 -10.01 -20.29 29.07
C LEU A 54 -10.28 -18.95 28.40
N ASP A 55 -9.39 -17.99 28.68
CA ASP A 55 -9.25 -16.75 27.92
C ASP A 55 -8.65 -17.07 26.54
N VAL A 56 -9.39 -16.75 25.48
CA VAL A 56 -9.01 -17.12 24.11
C VAL A 56 -9.04 -15.92 23.17
N CYS A 57 -8.10 -15.91 22.23
CA CYS A 57 -8.12 -15.05 21.05
C CYS A 57 -8.60 -15.85 19.84
N LEU A 58 -9.76 -15.47 19.30
CA LEU A 58 -10.36 -16.10 18.13
C LEU A 58 -10.25 -15.16 16.93
N VAL A 59 -9.88 -15.70 15.77
CA VAL A 59 -9.96 -15.02 14.49
C VAL A 59 -11.15 -15.56 13.72
N LEU A 60 -12.11 -14.69 13.42
CA LEU A 60 -13.30 -14.98 12.64
C LEU A 60 -13.05 -14.48 11.22
N LEU A 61 -12.71 -15.39 10.30
CA LEU A 61 -12.38 -15.08 8.92
C LEU A 61 -13.63 -14.70 8.13
N LEU A 62 -13.53 -13.66 7.31
CA LEU A 62 -14.61 -13.19 6.45
C LEU A 62 -14.41 -13.63 5.00
N ASN A 63 -15.51 -13.89 4.30
CA ASN A 63 -15.50 -14.05 2.84
C ASN A 63 -15.70 -12.69 2.14
N ASP A 64 -15.71 -12.71 0.80
CA ASP A 64 -15.88 -11.50 -0.02
C ASP A 64 -17.24 -10.80 0.18
N ASN A 65 -18.23 -11.52 0.73
CA ASN A 65 -19.54 -10.99 1.09
C ASN A 65 -19.60 -10.50 2.55
N ASN A 66 -18.45 -10.36 3.21
CA ASN A 66 -18.32 -9.96 4.62
C ASN A 66 -19.00 -10.91 5.63
N ASN A 67 -19.31 -12.13 5.22
CA ASN A 67 -19.87 -13.14 6.12
C ASN A 67 -18.75 -13.93 6.78
N ILE A 68 -18.92 -14.26 8.06
CA ILE A 68 -17.98 -15.12 8.79
C ILE A 68 -18.03 -16.53 8.19
N CYS A 69 -16.89 -16.99 7.67
CA CYS A 69 -16.76 -18.29 7.01
C CYS A 69 -15.98 -19.31 7.84
N ASP A 70 -15.15 -18.86 8.79
CA ASP A 70 -14.42 -19.76 9.69
C ASP A 70 -14.04 -19.06 11.01
N VAL A 71 -13.80 -19.85 12.05
CA VAL A 71 -13.34 -19.40 13.37
C VAL A 71 -12.13 -20.22 13.77
N LYS A 72 -11.03 -19.54 14.08
CA LYS A 72 -9.74 -20.17 14.44
C LYS A 72 -9.17 -19.58 15.73
N PRO A 73 -8.75 -20.41 16.70
CA PRO A 73 -8.02 -19.91 17.86
C PRO A 73 -6.57 -19.60 17.48
N TYR A 74 -6.03 -18.50 18.01
CA TYR A 74 -4.63 -18.13 17.86
C TYR A 74 -4.00 -17.86 19.22
N PRO A 75 -2.76 -18.34 19.47
CA PRO A 75 -2.00 -17.93 20.63
C PRO A 75 -1.56 -16.46 20.49
N VAL A 76 -1.86 -15.67 21.51
CA VAL A 76 -1.51 -14.26 21.65
C VAL A 76 -1.11 -14.02 23.11
N CYS A 77 -0.15 -13.14 23.36
CA CYS A 77 0.16 -12.69 24.72
C CYS A 77 -0.72 -11.51 25.10
N PHE A 78 -1.77 -11.76 25.90
CA PHE A 78 -2.72 -10.72 26.27
C PHE A 78 -3.20 -10.81 27.73
N ASP A 79 -3.71 -9.70 28.28
CA ASP A 79 -4.35 -9.61 29.59
C ASP A 79 -5.77 -10.20 29.50
N ALA A 80 -6.09 -11.15 30.40
CA ALA A 80 -7.37 -11.84 30.47
C ALA A 80 -8.60 -10.91 30.49
N LYS A 81 -8.45 -9.66 30.97
CA LYS A 81 -9.55 -8.67 30.94
C LYS A 81 -10.03 -8.38 29.52
N LEU A 82 -9.21 -8.55 28.49
CA LEU A 82 -9.67 -8.40 27.10
C LEU A 82 -10.75 -9.42 26.72
N SER A 83 -10.78 -10.59 27.37
CA SER A 83 -11.80 -11.62 27.21
C SER A 83 -13.18 -11.21 27.68
N LEU A 84 -13.31 -10.07 28.36
CA LEU A 84 -14.59 -9.41 28.65
C LEU A 84 -15.21 -8.82 27.38
N ASN A 85 -15.17 -9.52 26.25
CA ASN A 85 -15.64 -9.08 24.94
C ASN A 85 -14.89 -7.87 24.37
N THR A 86 -13.73 -8.14 23.76
CA THR A 86 -13.01 -7.17 22.91
C THR A 86 -13.05 -7.65 21.47
N VAL A 87 -13.54 -6.81 20.55
CA VAL A 87 -13.71 -7.16 19.14
C VAL A 87 -13.06 -6.11 18.25
N ILE A 88 -12.16 -6.56 17.38
CA ILE A 88 -11.36 -5.73 16.48
C ILE A 88 -11.56 -6.24 15.06
N TYR A 89 -11.90 -5.34 14.13
CA TYR A 89 -11.93 -5.63 12.69
C TYR A 89 -10.61 -5.23 12.03
N GLY A 90 -10.23 -5.97 11.00
CA GLY A 90 -9.02 -5.68 10.25
C GLY A 90 -8.65 -6.76 9.23
N THR A 91 -7.37 -6.81 8.91
CA THR A 91 -6.82 -7.74 7.92
C THR A 91 -5.80 -8.70 8.53
N ILE A 92 -6.02 -10.00 8.36
CA ILE A 92 -5.04 -11.05 8.67
C ILE A 92 -4.18 -11.34 7.44
N PHE A 93 -2.86 -11.39 7.63
CA PHE A 93 -1.89 -11.63 6.55
C PHE A 93 -0.64 -12.34 7.08
N SER A 94 0.12 -12.95 6.17
CA SER A 94 1.40 -13.57 6.49
C SER A 94 2.56 -12.65 6.09
N ASN A 95 3.55 -12.54 6.98
CA ASN A 95 4.76 -11.78 6.74
C ASN A 95 5.93 -12.47 7.46
N ASN A 96 7.02 -12.77 6.75
CA ASN A 96 8.19 -13.47 7.28
C ASN A 96 7.86 -14.75 8.06
N ASN A 97 6.97 -15.60 7.52
CA ASN A 97 6.49 -16.85 8.14
C ASN A 97 5.74 -16.69 9.47
N LEU A 98 5.35 -15.46 9.82
CA LEU A 98 4.52 -15.16 10.99
C LEU A 98 3.17 -14.62 10.56
N THR A 99 2.13 -14.97 11.32
CA THR A 99 0.78 -14.47 11.09
C THR A 99 0.60 -13.13 11.80
N HIS A 100 0.19 -12.12 11.03
CA HIS A 100 -0.03 -10.78 11.52
C HIS A 100 -1.50 -10.38 11.34
N PHE A 101 -1.98 -9.52 12.24
CA PHE A 101 -3.28 -8.89 12.13
C PHE A 101 -3.13 -7.37 12.22
N SER A 102 -3.54 -6.68 11.15
CA SER A 102 -3.60 -5.23 11.10
C SER A 102 -4.95 -4.75 11.62
N CYS A 103 -4.97 -4.14 12.81
CA CYS A 103 -6.15 -3.62 13.49
C CYS A 103 -6.63 -2.32 12.84
N GLU A 104 -7.77 -2.35 12.16
CA GLU A 104 -8.32 -1.20 11.42
C GLU A 104 -9.42 -0.48 12.20
N GLN A 105 -10.28 -1.22 12.89
CA GLN A 105 -11.41 -0.66 13.64
C GLN A 105 -11.67 -1.45 14.92
N LEU A 106 -11.94 -0.74 16.02
CA LEU A 106 -12.29 -1.32 17.31
C LEU A 106 -13.80 -1.22 17.52
N PHE A 107 -14.48 -2.35 17.64
CA PHE A 107 -15.94 -2.40 17.87
C PHE A 107 -16.29 -2.47 19.35
N TYR A 108 -15.59 -3.33 20.09
CA TYR A 108 -15.77 -3.51 21.52
C TYR A 108 -14.43 -3.52 22.23
N TYR A 109 -14.36 -2.89 23.41
CA TYR A 109 -13.23 -2.97 24.31
C TYR A 109 -13.73 -3.30 25.72
N LYS A 110 -13.37 -4.49 26.22
CA LYS A 110 -13.77 -4.99 27.55
C LYS A 110 -15.28 -4.80 27.81
N GLY A 111 -16.10 -5.11 26.80
CA GLY A 111 -17.56 -5.13 26.89
C GLY A 111 -18.22 -3.80 26.55
N THR A 112 -17.45 -2.72 26.45
CA THR A 112 -17.95 -1.40 26.05
C THR A 112 -17.98 -1.29 24.52
N ASN A 113 -19.15 -0.98 23.97
CA ASN A 113 -19.31 -0.72 22.53
C ASN A 113 -18.68 0.64 22.17
N VAL A 114 -17.61 0.61 21.38
CA VAL A 114 -16.84 1.80 20.99
C VAL A 114 -17.59 2.63 19.93
N ASN A 115 -18.44 1.99 19.12
CA ASN A 115 -19.31 2.70 18.18
C ASN A 115 -20.48 3.42 18.88
N LYS A 116 -20.67 3.26 20.21
CA LYS A 116 -21.71 3.97 20.97
C LYS A 116 -21.13 5.03 21.93
N GLY A 117 -19.87 5.42 21.80
CA GLY A 117 -19.33 6.50 22.62
C GLY A 117 -19.33 6.25 24.13
N PRO A 118 -18.73 7.14 24.93
CA PRO A 118 -19.04 7.20 26.35
C PRO A 118 -20.45 7.79 26.54
N ASN A 119 -21.30 7.12 27.32
CA ASN A 119 -22.53 7.72 27.84
C ASN A 119 -22.12 8.90 28.73
N VAL A 120 -22.23 10.13 28.22
CA VAL A 120 -22.20 11.31 29.08
C VAL A 120 -23.53 11.30 29.83
N ASN A 121 -23.54 10.73 31.03
CA ASN A 121 -24.64 10.90 31.98
C ASN A 121 -24.82 12.42 32.16
N LYS A 122 -25.83 12.99 31.49
CA LYS A 122 -26.29 14.34 31.83
C LYS A 122 -26.65 14.28 33.31
N GLY A 123 -26.07 15.18 34.11
CA GLY A 123 -26.42 15.35 35.52
C GLY A 123 -27.94 15.50 35.70
N PRO A 124 -28.45 15.38 36.94
CA PRO A 124 -29.88 15.33 37.21
C PRO A 124 -30.60 16.49 36.51
N ASN A 125 -31.46 16.16 35.55
CA ASN A 125 -32.20 17.15 34.77
C ASN A 125 -33.35 17.67 35.63
N VAL A 126 -33.09 18.73 36.40
CA VAL A 126 -34.14 19.51 37.06
C VAL A 126 -34.59 20.58 36.07
N ASN A 127 -35.62 20.27 35.27
CA ASN A 127 -36.79 21.13 35.09
C ASN A 127 -37.75 20.60 34.00
N LYS A 128 -39.03 20.67 34.34
CA LYS A 128 -40.22 20.15 33.67
C LYS A 128 -40.57 20.91 32.38
N GLY A 129 -41.05 20.19 31.37
CA GLY A 129 -41.79 20.74 30.23
C GLY A 129 -41.97 19.70 29.10
N PRO A 130 -43.15 19.58 28.46
CA PRO A 130 -43.36 18.61 27.41
C PRO A 130 -42.86 19.19 26.08
N ASN A 131 -41.71 18.72 25.61
CA ASN A 131 -41.40 18.80 24.20
C ASN A 131 -40.59 17.56 23.78
N VAL A 132 -41.13 16.88 22.77
CA VAL A 132 -40.60 15.67 22.17
C VAL A 132 -39.25 16.00 21.53
N ASN A 133 -38.17 15.75 22.26
CA ASN A 133 -36.82 15.83 21.73
C ASN A 133 -36.31 14.41 21.50
N LYS A 134 -35.94 14.15 20.23
CA LYS A 134 -35.19 12.99 19.76
C LYS A 134 -34.16 12.55 20.81
N GLY A 135 -34.09 11.24 21.06
CA GLY A 135 -33.21 10.65 22.06
C GLY A 135 -31.76 11.16 21.95
N PRO A 136 -31.00 11.11 23.06
CA PRO A 136 -29.68 11.72 23.13
C PRO A 136 -28.76 11.17 22.02
N ASN A 137 -28.13 12.08 21.26
CA ASN A 137 -27.09 11.76 20.30
C ASN A 137 -25.95 11.05 21.06
N VAL A 138 -25.82 9.77 20.79
CA VAL A 138 -24.74 8.92 21.31
C VAL A 138 -23.49 9.28 20.50
N ASN A 139 -22.54 10.02 21.09
CA ASN A 139 -21.36 10.48 20.37
C ASN A 139 -20.35 9.34 20.21
N ASN A 140 -20.33 8.67 19.06
CA ASN A 140 -19.37 7.62 18.71
C ASN A 140 -17.92 8.05 19.00
N TYR A 141 -17.07 7.11 19.40
CA TYR A 141 -15.64 7.39 19.56
C TYR A 141 -15.05 7.87 18.23
N SER A 142 -14.39 9.02 18.28
CA SER A 142 -13.66 9.54 17.13
C SER A 142 -12.49 8.63 16.73
N PHE A 143 -12.04 8.72 15.48
CA PHE A 143 -10.89 7.92 15.02
C PHE A 143 -9.64 8.17 15.89
N LEU A 144 -9.39 9.43 16.27
CA LEU A 144 -8.30 9.77 17.19
C LEU A 144 -8.46 9.13 18.58
N GLN A 145 -9.69 9.07 19.11
CA GLN A 145 -9.94 8.38 20.37
C GLN A 145 -9.79 6.85 20.23
N GLN A 146 -10.19 6.27 19.09
CA GLN A 146 -9.94 4.86 18.79
C GLN A 146 -8.43 4.56 18.69
N LEU A 147 -7.64 5.44 18.05
CA LEU A 147 -6.17 5.32 18.04
C LEU A 147 -5.57 5.42 19.45
N ALA A 148 -6.09 6.29 20.31
CA ALA A 148 -5.68 6.37 21.70
C ALA A 148 -5.99 5.08 22.48
N LEU A 149 -7.15 4.45 22.21
CA LEU A 149 -7.49 3.14 22.77
C LEU A 149 -6.54 2.05 22.25
N PHE A 150 -6.23 2.01 20.95
CA PHE A 150 -5.24 1.07 20.43
C PHE A 150 -3.88 1.27 21.08
N LYS A 151 -3.42 2.51 21.25
CA LYS A 151 -2.18 2.80 21.99
C LYS A 151 -2.22 2.22 23.40
N HIS A 152 -3.35 2.36 24.11
CA HIS A 152 -3.51 1.80 25.44
C HIS A 152 -3.47 0.26 25.42
N ILE A 153 -4.20 -0.37 24.50
CA ILE A 153 -4.24 -1.84 24.33
C ILE A 153 -2.84 -2.39 24.08
N PHE A 154 -2.08 -1.80 23.15
CA PHE A 154 -0.74 -2.28 22.80
C PHE A 154 0.34 -1.94 23.83
N SER A 155 0.05 -1.03 24.77
CA SER A 155 0.98 -0.69 25.85
C SER A 155 0.73 -1.52 27.11
N ASN A 156 -0.52 -1.95 27.35
CA ASN A 156 -0.92 -2.54 28.64
C ASN A 156 -1.53 -3.93 28.50
N ASP A 157 -2.33 -4.18 27.46
CA ASP A 157 -3.18 -5.37 27.37
C ASP A 157 -2.62 -6.43 26.42
N ILE A 158 -1.84 -6.07 25.39
CA ILE A 158 -1.31 -7.02 24.40
C ILE A 158 0.20 -6.82 24.25
N LYS A 159 0.96 -7.91 24.40
CA LYS A 159 2.39 -7.95 24.04
C LYS A 159 2.53 -8.43 22.60
N GLN A 160 3.13 -7.61 21.75
CA GLN A 160 3.34 -7.89 20.31
C GLN A 160 4.57 -8.78 20.10
N VAL A 161 4.57 -9.98 20.68
CA VAL A 161 5.66 -10.95 20.63
C VAL A 161 5.16 -12.31 20.17
N ALA A 162 5.97 -13.03 19.40
CA ALA A 162 5.71 -14.40 18.99
C ALA A 162 6.84 -15.31 19.49
N TYR A 163 6.47 -16.39 20.18
CA TYR A 163 7.42 -17.41 20.64
C TYR A 163 7.48 -18.61 19.69
N THR A 164 6.42 -18.86 18.93
CA THR A 164 6.36 -19.88 17.87
C THR A 164 5.72 -19.29 16.61
N PRO A 165 5.92 -19.91 15.42
CA PRO A 165 5.33 -19.44 14.17
C PRO A 165 3.80 -19.36 14.15
N ASP A 166 3.12 -20.12 15.03
CA ASP A 166 1.67 -20.17 15.11
C ASP A 166 1.05 -18.95 15.84
N PHE A 167 1.87 -18.11 16.48
CA PHE A 167 1.41 -16.90 17.17
C PHE A 167 0.84 -15.87 16.20
N LEU A 168 -0.18 -15.17 16.67
CA LEU A 168 -0.74 -14.01 15.99
C LEU A 168 -0.12 -12.73 16.58
N ILE A 169 0.52 -11.93 15.73
CA ILE A 169 1.02 -10.61 16.09
C ILE A 169 -0.01 -9.56 15.67
N LEU A 170 -0.57 -8.83 16.64
CA LEU A 170 -1.49 -7.73 16.37
C LEU A 170 -0.72 -6.41 16.31
N GLY A 171 -1.10 -5.53 15.39
CA GLY A 171 -0.57 -4.17 15.32
C GLY A 171 -1.50 -3.25 14.54
N ILE A 172 -1.24 -1.94 14.59
CA ILE A 172 -1.97 -0.97 13.75
C ILE A 172 -1.35 -0.86 12.36
N PRO A 173 -2.15 -0.58 11.32
CA PRO A 173 -1.64 -0.24 10.00
C PRO A 173 -0.79 1.03 10.06
N ILE A 174 0.05 1.19 9.04
CA ILE A 174 0.78 2.45 8.86
C ILE A 174 -0.20 3.54 8.45
N ILE A 175 -0.22 4.62 9.22
CA ILE A 175 -1.07 5.79 8.98
C ILE A 175 -0.17 7.00 8.76
N LYS A 176 -0.45 7.78 7.72
CA LYS A 176 0.25 9.04 7.40
C LYS A 176 -0.76 10.16 7.18
N THR A 177 -0.33 11.39 7.41
CA THR A 177 -1.12 12.62 7.13
C THR A 177 -0.97 13.11 5.69
N ASN A 178 -0.11 12.48 4.90
CA ASN A 178 0.14 12.84 3.51
C ASN A 178 0.17 11.60 2.63
N TYR A 179 -0.54 11.67 1.51
CA TYR A 179 -0.73 10.57 0.58
C TYR A 179 0.56 10.10 -0.09
N ASP A 180 1.40 11.02 -0.56
CA ASP A 180 2.64 10.66 -1.26
C ASP A 180 3.64 10.01 -0.30
N HIS A 181 3.70 10.47 0.95
CA HIS A 181 4.46 9.81 2.00
C HIS A 181 3.90 8.42 2.35
N ALA A 182 2.56 8.24 2.33
CA ALA A 182 1.94 6.93 2.51
C ALA A 182 2.37 5.98 1.39
N LEU A 183 2.29 6.41 0.13
CA LEU A 183 2.73 5.62 -1.03
C LEU A 183 4.22 5.29 -0.98
N PHE A 184 5.06 6.27 -0.66
CA PHE A 184 6.51 6.05 -0.52
C PHE A 184 6.82 5.02 0.56
N SER A 185 6.05 5.02 1.66
CA SER A 185 6.22 4.05 2.75
C SER A 185 5.98 2.61 2.29
N ILE A 186 5.14 2.39 1.27
CA ILE A 186 4.85 1.03 0.74
C ILE A 186 6.14 0.36 0.23
N ASN A 187 7.07 1.15 -0.34
CA ASN A 187 8.31 0.63 -0.93
C ASN A 187 9.23 -0.05 0.10
N GLY A 188 9.09 0.29 1.38
CA GLY A 188 9.92 -0.25 2.47
C GLY A 188 9.29 -1.41 3.25
N LEU A 189 8.08 -1.85 2.89
CA LEU A 189 7.36 -2.87 3.65
C LEU A 189 7.74 -4.27 3.20
N SER A 190 7.88 -5.18 4.17
CA SER A 190 8.11 -6.60 3.90
C SER A 190 6.84 -7.37 3.51
N TYR A 191 5.69 -6.69 3.49
CA TYR A 191 4.38 -7.24 3.12
C TYR A 191 3.72 -6.42 2.03
N LYS A 192 2.83 -7.07 1.26
CA LYS A 192 2.07 -6.41 0.18
C LYS A 192 0.97 -5.54 0.77
N VAL A 193 0.75 -4.37 0.17
CA VAL A 193 -0.38 -3.48 0.49
C VAL A 193 -1.49 -3.69 -0.53
N HIS A 194 -2.73 -3.86 -0.07
CA HIS A 194 -3.91 -4.01 -0.92
C HIS A 194 -4.46 -2.65 -1.36
N ALA A 195 -4.60 -1.74 -0.40
CA ALA A 195 -5.25 -0.45 -0.64
C ALA A 195 -4.75 0.62 0.34
N VAL A 196 -5.05 1.88 -0.01
CA VAL A 196 -4.94 3.01 0.92
C VAL A 196 -6.35 3.44 1.28
N SER A 197 -6.66 3.46 2.57
CA SER A 197 -7.92 3.99 3.10
C SER A 197 -7.77 5.48 3.39
N PHE A 198 -8.79 6.25 3.01
CA PHE A 198 -8.86 7.70 3.13
C PHE A 198 -9.82 8.04 4.28
N ILE A 199 -9.31 8.71 5.31
CA ILE A 199 -10.03 8.93 6.56
C ILE A 199 -10.08 10.44 6.84
N ASN A 200 -11.27 10.92 7.19
CA ASN A 200 -11.50 12.31 7.57
C ASN A 200 -12.32 12.35 8.86
N ASN A 201 -11.79 12.95 9.93
CA ASN A 201 -12.32 12.85 11.29
C ASN A 201 -12.61 11.40 11.71
N ASN A 202 -13.84 10.92 11.49
CA ASN A 202 -14.30 9.58 11.87
C ASN A 202 -14.75 8.73 10.68
N ASP A 203 -14.86 9.33 9.51
CA ASP A 203 -15.48 8.69 8.36
C ASP A 203 -14.41 8.16 7.42
N VAL A 204 -14.50 6.86 7.13
CA VAL A 204 -13.77 6.25 6.03
C VAL A 204 -14.45 6.70 4.74
N LEU A 205 -13.79 7.59 4.00
CA LEU A 205 -14.28 8.12 2.73
C LEU A 205 -14.30 7.03 1.65
N GLY A 206 -13.38 6.08 1.74
CA GLY A 206 -13.25 4.95 0.83
C GLY A 206 -11.82 4.45 0.72
N ILE A 207 -11.63 3.45 -0.13
CA ILE A 207 -10.33 2.81 -0.38
C ILE A 207 -9.86 3.03 -1.80
N TYR A 208 -8.58 3.32 -1.98
CA TYR A 208 -7.92 3.31 -3.28
C TYR A 208 -7.09 2.04 -3.40
N LYS A 209 -7.53 1.11 -4.26
CA LYS A 209 -6.83 -0.16 -4.49
C LYS A 209 -5.48 0.08 -5.17
N ILE A 210 -4.42 -0.47 -4.60
CA ILE A 210 -3.09 -0.46 -5.21
C ILE A 210 -3.05 -1.59 -6.25
N ASN A 211 -3.64 -1.31 -7.42
CA ASN A 211 -3.70 -2.24 -8.55
C ASN A 211 -2.47 -2.17 -9.45
N LYS A 212 -1.58 -1.20 -9.25
CA LYS A 212 -0.35 -1.08 -10.04
C LYS A 212 0.77 -1.81 -9.32
N PRO A 213 1.55 -2.68 -10.00
CA PRO A 213 2.85 -3.05 -9.47
C PRO A 213 3.59 -1.74 -9.21
N ILE A 214 4.10 -1.57 -7.99
CA ILE A 214 5.01 -0.46 -7.70
C ILE A 214 6.22 -0.71 -8.59
N LEU A 215 6.28 0.09 -9.66
CA LEU A 215 7.36 0.08 -10.61
C LEU A 215 8.53 0.77 -9.92
N GLN A 216 9.65 0.05 -9.81
CA GLN A 216 10.85 0.65 -9.23
C GLN A 216 11.36 1.70 -10.20
N GLU A 217 11.58 2.91 -9.68
CA GLU A 217 12.03 4.05 -10.47
C GLU A 217 13.44 4.45 -10.03
N ALA A 218 14.28 4.79 -10.99
CA ALA A 218 15.62 5.32 -10.77
C ALA A 218 15.96 6.33 -11.87
N THR A 219 16.83 7.28 -11.57
CA THR A 219 17.29 8.29 -12.53
C THR A 219 18.67 7.91 -13.02
N PHE A 220 18.80 7.70 -14.33
CA PHE A 220 20.07 7.38 -14.98
C PHE A 220 20.51 8.52 -15.88
N LYS A 221 21.82 8.69 -16.05
CA LYS A 221 22.36 9.43 -17.19
C LYS A 221 22.34 8.51 -18.40
N VAL A 222 21.76 8.96 -19.51
CA VAL A 222 21.54 8.15 -20.71
C VAL A 222 22.35 8.69 -21.87
N LYS A 223 23.00 7.79 -22.61
CA LYS A 223 23.73 8.06 -23.86
C LYS A 223 23.27 7.11 -24.97
N SER A 224 23.22 7.58 -26.20
CA SER A 224 23.01 6.73 -27.37
C SER A 224 24.31 6.10 -27.86
N LEU A 225 24.23 4.86 -28.34
CA LEU A 225 25.27 4.24 -29.15
C LEU A 225 24.94 4.36 -30.65
N VAL A 226 25.87 3.99 -31.51
CA VAL A 226 25.72 4.07 -32.97
C VAL A 226 24.53 3.22 -33.46
N GLY A 227 24.42 1.97 -32.97
CA GLY A 227 23.36 1.04 -33.37
C GLY A 227 21.96 1.54 -32.99
N ALA A 228 20.99 1.37 -33.89
CA ALA A 228 19.63 1.85 -33.72
C ALA A 228 18.96 1.33 -32.44
N ASP A 229 18.26 2.22 -31.73
CA ASP A 229 17.58 1.94 -30.46
C ASP A 229 18.44 1.36 -29.32
N ILE A 230 19.77 1.54 -29.40
CA ILE A 230 20.70 1.16 -28.33
C ILE A 230 21.07 2.38 -27.51
N TYR A 231 20.72 2.33 -26.22
CA TYR A 231 21.01 3.38 -25.24
C TYR A 231 21.62 2.79 -23.97
N GLU A 232 22.69 3.40 -23.49
CA GLU A 232 23.38 3.00 -22.27
C GLU A 232 22.93 3.84 -21.08
N LEU A 233 22.77 3.18 -19.94
CA LEU A 233 22.40 3.78 -18.67
C LEU A 233 23.62 3.89 -17.76
N TYR A 234 23.85 5.06 -17.17
CA TYR A 234 24.99 5.34 -16.29
C TYR A 234 24.50 5.78 -14.90
N CYS A 235 25.14 5.21 -13.87
CA CYS A 235 24.94 5.58 -12.47
C CYS A 235 25.83 6.77 -12.09
N ASN A 236 25.55 7.41 -10.95
CA ASN A 236 26.28 8.61 -10.54
C ASN A 236 27.74 8.35 -10.12
N ASP A 237 27.98 7.19 -9.52
CA ASP A 237 29.21 6.80 -8.85
C ASP A 237 30.15 5.94 -9.71
N ARG A 238 29.79 5.69 -10.98
CA ARG A 238 30.60 4.90 -11.92
C ARG A 238 30.66 5.55 -13.29
N THR A 239 31.80 5.39 -13.95
CA THR A 239 32.02 5.83 -15.34
C THR A 239 31.54 4.80 -16.35
N ASP A 240 31.50 3.52 -15.98
CA ASP A 240 31.09 2.44 -16.87
C ASP A 240 29.57 2.35 -17.00
N ALA A 241 29.11 1.89 -18.16
CA ALA A 241 27.70 1.65 -18.41
C ALA A 241 27.16 0.58 -17.43
N TYR A 242 26.04 0.88 -16.79
CA TYR A 242 25.33 -0.06 -15.92
C TYR A 242 24.65 -1.15 -16.72
N SER A 243 23.84 -0.75 -17.71
CA SER A 243 23.09 -1.66 -18.58
C SER A 243 22.59 -0.95 -19.83
N ILE A 244 22.15 -1.74 -20.82
CA ILE A 244 21.41 -1.23 -21.98
C ILE A 244 19.94 -1.02 -21.61
N ALA A 245 19.39 0.13 -21.99
CA ALA A 245 17.99 0.49 -21.82
C ALA A 245 17.06 -0.48 -22.58
N PHE A 246 15.89 -0.73 -22.01
CA PHE A 246 14.85 -1.54 -22.64
C PHE A 246 13.86 -0.65 -23.38
N ILE A 247 13.80 -0.81 -24.70
CA ILE A 247 12.90 -0.07 -25.60
C ILE A 247 11.88 -1.07 -26.18
N PRO A 248 10.75 -1.32 -25.50
CA PRO A 248 9.82 -2.38 -25.92
C PRO A 248 8.85 -1.98 -27.04
N SER A 249 8.70 -0.68 -27.30
CA SER A 249 7.61 -0.18 -28.14
C SER A 249 8.09 0.87 -29.14
N TYR A 250 7.38 0.96 -30.26
CA TYR A 250 7.57 2.01 -31.25
C TYR A 250 7.50 3.41 -30.62
N LYS A 251 6.54 3.65 -29.72
CA LYS A 251 6.42 4.94 -29.01
C LYS A 251 7.67 5.29 -28.21
N SER A 252 8.25 4.33 -27.49
CA SER A 252 9.52 4.54 -26.76
C SER A 252 10.70 4.74 -27.70
N SER A 253 10.73 4.05 -28.84
CA SER A 253 11.76 4.23 -29.88
C SER A 253 11.71 5.63 -30.45
N VAL A 254 10.55 6.11 -30.89
CA VAL A 254 10.35 7.48 -31.41
C VAL A 254 10.76 8.55 -30.38
N MET A 255 10.38 8.38 -29.11
CA MET A 255 10.77 9.31 -28.04
C MET A 255 12.28 9.35 -27.81
N MET A 256 12.94 8.20 -27.78
CA MET A 256 14.39 8.17 -27.58
C MET A 256 15.14 8.69 -28.82
N ASN A 257 14.68 8.33 -30.01
CA ASN A 257 15.27 8.80 -31.25
C ASN A 257 15.12 10.30 -31.40
N SER A 258 13.99 10.93 -31.04
CA SER A 258 13.86 12.38 -31.10
C SER A 258 14.80 13.13 -30.14
N LEU A 259 15.25 12.49 -29.06
CA LEU A 259 16.21 13.07 -28.11
C LEU A 259 17.66 13.00 -28.62
N PHE A 260 18.06 11.85 -29.18
CA PHE A 260 19.46 11.53 -29.48
C PHE A 260 19.81 11.50 -30.97
N ARG A 261 18.81 11.37 -31.86
CA ARG A 261 18.99 11.14 -33.29
C ARG A 261 18.16 12.10 -34.13
N HIS A 262 18.54 12.21 -35.40
CA HIS A 262 17.72 12.85 -36.42
C HIS A 262 17.36 11.80 -37.46
N ILE A 263 16.23 11.10 -37.23
CA ILE A 263 15.68 10.07 -38.13
C ILE A 263 14.45 10.67 -38.79
N LYS A 264 14.53 10.98 -40.08
CA LYS A 264 13.47 11.64 -40.85
C LYS A 264 12.20 10.78 -40.87
N GLU A 265 12.38 9.47 -40.96
CA GLU A 265 11.38 8.41 -41.06
C GLU A 265 10.48 8.32 -39.81
N ASN A 266 10.98 8.73 -38.63
CA ASN A 266 10.16 8.79 -37.42
C ASN A 266 9.09 9.89 -37.50
N SER A 267 9.25 10.87 -38.38
CA SER A 267 8.27 11.93 -38.62
C SER A 267 7.27 11.56 -39.72
N ASN A 268 7.73 10.87 -40.77
CA ASN A 268 6.87 10.32 -41.82
C ASN A 268 7.54 9.10 -42.47
N LEU A 269 6.83 7.97 -42.51
CA LEU A 269 7.34 6.70 -43.03
C LEU A 269 7.56 6.75 -44.55
N ASP A 270 6.80 7.58 -45.26
CA ASP A 270 6.89 7.72 -46.73
C ASP A 270 8.22 8.34 -47.19
N LEU A 271 8.96 8.97 -46.27
CA LEU A 271 10.30 9.51 -46.55
C LEU A 271 11.34 8.42 -46.85
N LEU A 272 11.02 7.14 -46.64
CA LEU A 272 11.83 6.00 -47.07
C LEU A 272 11.91 5.85 -48.60
N GLU A 273 10.95 6.41 -49.34
CA GLU A 273 10.87 6.32 -50.81
C GLU A 273 11.49 7.56 -51.50
N GLU A 274 11.85 8.59 -50.73
CA GLU A 274 12.50 9.78 -51.25
C GLU A 274 14.00 9.52 -51.43
N SER A 275 14.57 9.99 -52.55
CA SER A 275 16.02 9.90 -52.79
C SER A 275 16.78 10.77 -51.78
N ASP A 276 17.82 10.21 -51.17
CA ASP A 276 18.74 10.94 -50.29
C ASP A 276 19.27 12.22 -50.96
N SER A 277 19.48 13.29 -50.16
CA SER A 277 20.12 14.50 -50.67
C SER A 277 21.61 14.28 -50.95
N GLU A 278 22.21 15.07 -51.84
CA GLU A 278 23.66 14.96 -52.16
C GLU A 278 24.54 15.06 -50.89
N GLU A 279 24.22 15.96 -49.97
CA GLU A 279 24.91 16.09 -48.67
C GLU A 279 24.80 14.82 -47.80
N GLU A 280 23.66 14.11 -47.89
CA GLU A 280 23.50 12.84 -47.20
C GLU A 280 24.32 11.74 -47.88
N TYR A 281 24.39 11.73 -49.20
CA TYR A 281 25.19 10.75 -49.93
C TYR A 281 26.70 10.92 -49.67
N GLU A 282 27.18 12.15 -49.51
CA GLU A 282 28.60 12.45 -49.29
C GLU A 282 29.09 12.14 -47.86
N ASN A 283 28.20 12.18 -46.87
CA ASN A 283 28.58 11.96 -45.48
C ASN A 283 28.69 10.46 -45.14
N THR A 284 29.92 9.96 -45.14
CA THR A 284 30.28 8.56 -44.85
C THR A 284 30.47 8.24 -43.36
N ASN A 285 30.21 9.20 -42.47
CA ASN A 285 30.44 9.00 -41.04
C ASN A 285 29.40 8.04 -40.44
N VAL A 286 29.88 7.02 -39.70
CA VAL A 286 29.03 6.01 -39.06
C VAL A 286 28.04 6.63 -38.07
N ASN A 287 28.37 7.80 -37.51
CA ASN A 287 27.53 8.52 -36.54
C ASN A 287 26.65 9.61 -37.15
N LYS A 288 26.55 9.71 -38.48
CA LYS A 288 25.85 10.77 -39.20
C LYS A 288 24.45 11.10 -38.65
N PHE A 289 23.71 10.10 -38.18
CA PHE A 289 22.34 10.25 -37.69
C PHE A 289 22.21 10.24 -36.16
N VAL A 290 23.33 10.23 -35.42
CA VAL A 290 23.35 10.07 -33.95
C VAL A 290 24.26 11.11 -33.32
N ASN A 291 23.71 11.89 -32.38
CA ASN A 291 24.52 12.83 -31.62
C ASN A 291 25.08 12.14 -30.36
N MET A 292 26.33 11.67 -30.47
CA MET A 292 27.03 10.93 -29.42
C MET A 292 27.41 11.80 -28.19
N ASP A 293 27.41 13.12 -28.34
CA ASP A 293 27.76 14.06 -27.25
C ASP A 293 26.57 14.42 -26.37
N LYS A 294 25.34 14.19 -26.85
CA LYS A 294 24.12 14.45 -26.07
C LYS A 294 23.99 13.44 -24.93
N THR A 295 23.75 13.97 -23.75
CA THR A 295 23.40 13.19 -22.55
C THR A 295 22.14 13.75 -21.94
N TYR A 296 21.25 12.87 -21.47
CA TYR A 296 20.06 13.26 -20.73
C TYR A 296 19.96 12.49 -19.42
N ASN A 297 19.54 13.17 -18.37
CA ASN A 297 19.12 12.49 -17.15
C ASN A 297 17.66 12.06 -17.33
N MET A 298 17.40 10.75 -17.25
CA MET A 298 16.09 10.20 -17.51
C MET A 298 15.59 9.40 -16.32
N ARG A 299 14.30 9.54 -16.03
CA ARG A 299 13.59 8.67 -15.10
C ARG A 299 13.29 7.36 -15.82
N CYS A 300 13.77 6.27 -15.25
CA CYS A 300 13.63 4.93 -15.78
C CYS A 300 12.84 4.06 -14.81
N VAL A 301 12.12 3.09 -15.37
CA VAL A 301 11.32 2.11 -14.64
C VAL A 301 11.88 0.71 -14.84
N TYR A 302 11.99 -0.08 -13.76
CA TYR A 302 12.46 -1.45 -13.85
C TYR A 302 11.35 -2.42 -14.28
N ILE A 303 11.54 -3.07 -15.42
CA ILE A 303 10.63 -4.08 -15.96
C ILE A 303 11.12 -5.48 -15.54
N ARG A 304 10.63 -5.96 -14.40
CA ARG A 304 11.04 -7.25 -13.80
C ARG A 304 10.97 -8.44 -14.74
N LYS A 305 9.92 -8.54 -15.59
CA LYS A 305 9.75 -9.64 -16.55
C LYS A 305 10.98 -9.81 -17.45
N PHE A 306 11.60 -8.70 -17.83
CA PHE A 306 12.78 -8.68 -18.70
C PHE A 306 14.08 -8.39 -17.96
N ARG A 307 14.02 -8.06 -16.66
CA ARG A 307 15.14 -7.66 -15.81
C ARG A 307 15.94 -6.50 -16.43
N LYS A 308 15.24 -5.50 -16.95
CA LYS A 308 15.84 -4.33 -17.60
C LYS A 308 15.12 -3.05 -17.23
N TRP A 309 15.83 -1.94 -17.32
CA TRP A 309 15.33 -0.60 -17.08
C TRP A 309 14.83 0.07 -18.37
N GLN A 310 13.63 0.62 -18.35
CA GLN A 310 13.00 1.33 -19.46
C GLN A 310 12.99 2.84 -19.18
N PRO A 311 13.54 3.68 -20.06
CA PRO A 311 13.41 5.14 -19.99
C PRO A 311 11.96 5.59 -20.20
N ILE A 312 11.51 6.54 -19.38
CA ILE A 312 10.14 7.05 -19.40
C ILE A 312 10.08 8.53 -19.76
N GLU A 313 10.91 9.37 -19.14
CA GLU A 313 10.92 10.81 -19.39
C GLU A 313 12.27 11.46 -19.03
N VAL A 314 12.54 12.63 -19.61
CA VAL A 314 13.69 13.47 -19.27
C VAL A 314 13.39 14.28 -18.00
N VAL A 315 14.36 14.35 -17.10
CA VAL A 315 14.25 15.08 -15.82
C VAL A 315 14.91 16.46 -15.96
N TYR A 316 14.11 17.52 -15.97
CA TYR A 316 14.59 18.91 -16.13
C TYR A 316 14.80 19.65 -14.79
N ASP A 317 14.19 19.17 -13.71
CA ASP A 317 14.09 19.89 -12.43
C ASP A 317 15.34 19.74 -11.56
N GLN A 318 15.94 20.86 -11.14
CA GLN A 318 17.22 20.93 -10.40
C GLN A 318 17.19 20.20 -9.06
N GLN A 319 16.02 20.06 -8.42
CA GLN A 319 15.88 19.32 -7.16
C GLN A 319 15.72 17.80 -7.34
N LYS A 320 15.41 17.32 -8.55
CA LYS A 320 15.26 15.88 -8.90
C LYS A 320 16.42 15.32 -9.72
N GLN A 321 17.47 16.11 -9.94
CA GLN A 321 18.63 15.75 -10.77
C GLN A 321 19.57 14.70 -10.18
N LYS A 322 19.34 14.20 -8.96
CA LYS A 322 20.25 13.24 -8.35
C LYS A 322 20.17 11.89 -9.08
N ILE A 323 21.16 11.64 -9.93
CA ILE A 323 21.36 10.33 -10.58
C ILE A 323 21.54 9.28 -9.48
N THR A 324 20.87 8.15 -9.63
CA THR A 324 20.88 7.06 -8.65
C THR A 324 22.26 6.38 -8.61
N SER A 325 22.73 5.98 -7.42
CA SER A 325 24.00 5.27 -7.27
C SER A 325 23.85 3.78 -7.64
N TYR A 326 24.96 3.14 -8.01
CA TYR A 326 25.01 1.73 -8.39
C TYR A 326 24.43 0.82 -7.31
N LYS A 327 24.77 1.06 -6.04
CA LYS A 327 24.27 0.26 -4.91
C LYS A 327 22.76 0.40 -4.73
N GLU A 328 22.23 1.62 -4.86
CA GLU A 328 20.78 1.88 -4.77
C GLU A 328 20.03 1.17 -5.89
N VAL A 329 20.53 1.23 -7.14
CA VAL A 329 19.92 0.51 -8.27
C VAL A 329 19.87 -1.00 -8.01
N GLN A 330 20.96 -1.60 -7.52
CA GLN A 330 20.96 -3.03 -7.16
C GLN A 330 19.97 -3.38 -6.06
N MET A 331 19.77 -2.49 -5.08
CA MET A 331 18.76 -2.69 -4.03
C MET A 331 17.34 -2.65 -4.63
N LEU A 332 17.06 -1.71 -5.53
CA LEU A 332 15.76 -1.59 -6.21
C LEU A 332 15.44 -2.83 -7.05
N GLU A 333 16.43 -3.40 -7.76
CA GLU A 333 16.26 -4.61 -8.56
C GLU A 333 16.02 -5.87 -7.70
N LYS A 334 16.72 -5.96 -6.56
CA LYS A 334 16.64 -7.09 -5.62
C LYS A 334 15.45 -7.01 -4.68
N ALA A 335 14.85 -5.84 -4.50
CA ALA A 335 13.63 -5.69 -3.71
C ALA A 335 12.55 -6.58 -4.32
N THR A 336 12.32 -7.75 -3.73
CA THR A 336 11.23 -8.67 -4.07
C THR A 336 9.96 -8.17 -3.39
N PHE A 337 8.96 -7.78 -4.20
CA PHE A 337 7.59 -7.55 -3.73
C PHE A 337 6.72 -8.74 -4.09
#